data_AF-A0A522E2Y8-F1
#
_entry.id   AF-A0A522E2Y8-F1
#
_cell.length_a   1.000
_cell.length_b   1.000
_cell.length_c   1.000
_cell.angle_alpha   90.00
_cell.angle_beta   90.00
_cell.angle_gamma   90.00
#
_symmetry.space_group_name_H-M   'P 1'
#
loop_
_entity.id
_entity.type
_entity.pdbx_description
1 polymer ?
#
loop_
_entity_poly.entity_id
_entity_poly.type
_entity_poly.pdbx_seq_one_letter_code
_entity_poly.pdbx_strand_id
1 'polypeptide(L)' 'MKSEIANRKSEIETTLPVMEHFYTLQGEGFHQGKAAYFIRLGGCDVGCVWCDVKDSWDAEKHPKLE' A
#
# COMPACT_ATOMS: atom_id res chain seq x y z
N MET A 1 22.57 -15.28 -37.33
CA MET A 1 21.11 -15.55 -37.36
C MET A 1 20.84 -16.80 -36.52
N LYS A 2 20.72 -16.63 -35.20
CA LYS A 2 20.00 -17.55 -34.32
C LYS A 2 19.19 -16.65 -33.40
N SER A 3 17.98 -16.45 -33.87
CA SER A 3 16.85 -15.88 -33.18
C SER A 3 16.58 -16.64 -31.87
N GLU A 4 15.84 -15.93 -31.02
CA GLU A 4 14.89 -16.44 -30.04
C GLU A 4 15.25 -16.41 -28.54
N ILE A 5 14.80 -15.30 -27.95
CA ILE A 5 14.09 -15.18 -26.67
C ILE A 5 14.93 -15.50 -25.43
N ALA A 6 15.80 -14.55 -25.07
CA ALA A 6 16.17 -14.37 -23.68
C ALA A 6 14.92 -13.91 -22.91
N ASN A 7 14.39 -14.85 -22.13
CA ASN A 7 13.29 -14.75 -21.17
C ASN A 7 13.34 -13.42 -20.38
N ARG A 8 12.64 -12.39 -20.87
CA ARG A 8 12.45 -11.12 -20.16
C ARG A 8 11.22 -11.23 -19.26
N LYS A 9 11.28 -12.11 -18.26
CA LYS A 9 10.47 -11.94 -17.04
C LYS A 9 11.28 -11.02 -16.13
N SER A 10 11.04 -9.72 -16.23
CA SER A 10 11.29 -8.86 -15.08
C SER A 10 10.26 -9.29 -14.05
N GLU A 11 10.65 -10.15 -13.11
CA GLU A 11 9.89 -10.30 -11.87
C GLU A 11 9.84 -8.91 -11.25
N ILE A 12 8.66 -8.28 -11.30
CA ILE A 12 8.44 -7.02 -10.60
C ILE A 12 8.40 -7.43 -9.13
N GLU A 13 9.52 -7.29 -8.44
CA GLU A 13 9.60 -7.35 -6.98
C GLU A 13 8.69 -6.23 -6.46
N THR A 14 7.41 -6.56 -6.24
CA THR A 14 6.37 -5.57 -5.95
C THR A 14 6.28 -5.41 -4.44
N THR A 15 7.29 -4.79 -3.85
CA THR A 15 7.25 -4.46 -2.42
C THR A 15 6.44 -3.18 -2.22
N LEU A 16 5.50 -3.19 -1.27
CA LEU A 16 4.65 -2.04 -0.93
C LEU A 16 5.02 -1.50 0.47
N PRO A 17 5.08 -0.16 0.66
CA PRO A 17 5.32 0.44 1.97
C PRO A 17 4.06 0.31 2.84
N VAL A 18 4.06 -0.60 3.82
CA VAL A 18 2.90 -0.84 4.71
C VAL A 18 3.12 -0.15 6.05
N MET A 19 2.28 0.84 6.37
CA MET A 19 2.32 1.56 7.64
C MET A 19 1.72 0.74 8.77
N GLU A 20 0.53 0.18 8.55
CA GLU A 20 -0.17 -0.66 9.52
C GLU A 20 -1.14 -1.60 8.80
N HIS A 21 -1.41 -2.74 9.43
CA HIS A 21 -2.42 -3.67 8.94
C HIS A 21 -3.07 -4.39 10.12
N PHE A 22 -4.40 -4.52 10.10
CA PHE A 22 -5.17 -5.09 11.21
C PHE A 22 -6.59 -5.48 10.79
N TYR A 23 -7.19 -6.38 11.56
CA TYR A 23 -8.58 -6.80 11.40
C TYR A 23 -9.50 -6.01 12.32
N THR A 24 -10.58 -5.44 11.77
CA THR A 24 -11.60 -4.69 12.54
C THR A 24 -12.93 -4.62 11.77
N LEU A 25 -13.86 -3.75 12.19
CA LEU A 25 -15.05 -3.38 11.44
C LEU A 25 -14.81 -2.06 10.67
N GLN A 26 -15.28 -1.96 9.43
CA GLN A 26 -15.29 -0.71 8.68
C GLN A 26 -16.14 0.34 9.41
N GLY A 27 -15.58 1.52 9.66
CA GLY A 27 -16.21 2.59 10.45
C GLY A 27 -17.08 3.53 9.64
N GLU A 28 -16.99 3.53 8.31
CA GLU A 28 -17.61 4.57 7.47
C GLU A 28 -18.25 4.05 6.17
N GLY A 29 -19.10 4.89 5.57
CA GLY A 29 -19.70 4.67 4.25
C GLY A 29 -20.67 3.49 4.17
N PHE A 30 -20.89 2.98 2.95
CA PHE A 30 -21.84 1.89 2.68
C PHE A 30 -21.49 0.56 3.35
N HIS A 31 -20.21 0.37 3.72
CA HIS A 31 -19.73 -0.85 4.37
C HIS A 31 -19.57 -0.71 5.89
N GLN A 32 -20.03 0.40 6.48
CA GLN A 32 -19.98 0.62 7.92
C GLN A 32 -20.56 -0.57 8.70
N GLY A 33 -19.85 -1.02 9.72
CA GLY A 33 -20.20 -2.15 10.58
C GLY A 33 -19.80 -3.54 10.04
N LYS A 34 -19.26 -3.64 8.82
CA LYS A 34 -18.82 -4.92 8.24
C LYS A 34 -17.39 -5.25 8.63
N ALA A 35 -17.11 -6.53 8.88
CA ALA A 35 -15.77 -7.03 9.12
C ALA A 35 -14.85 -6.79 7.90
N ALA A 36 -13.66 -6.27 8.16
CA ALA A 36 -12.67 -5.97 7.13
C ALA A 36 -11.24 -6.11 7.67
N TYR A 37 -10.33 -6.50 6.80
CA TYR A 37 -8.89 -6.41 7.04
C TYR A 37 -8.37 -5.14 6.37
N PHE A 38 -7.82 -4.24 7.16
CA PHE A 38 -7.25 -2.99 6.67
C PHE A 38 -5.76 -3.17 6.41
N ILE A 39 -5.31 -2.65 5.27
CA ILE A 39 -3.90 -2.49 4.92
C ILE A 39 -3.74 -1.01 4.58
N ARG A 40 -3.04 -0.25 5.44
CA ARG A 40 -2.73 1.15 5.18
C ARG A 40 -1.33 1.26 4.60
N LEU A 41 -1.24 1.81 3.40
CA LEU A 41 0.04 2.08 2.75
C LEU A 41 0.62 3.42 3.21
N GLY A 42 1.94 3.51 3.20
CA GLY A 42 2.68 4.77 3.29
C GLY A 42 2.82 5.45 1.92
N GLY A 43 2.96 6.77 1.94
CA GLY A 43 3.04 7.63 0.75
C GLY A 43 1.75 8.43 0.51
N CYS A 44 1.83 9.76 0.60
CA CYS A 44 0.77 10.67 0.18
C CYS A 44 1.36 12.02 -0.23
N ASP A 45 1.06 12.49 -1.45
CA ASP A 45 1.60 13.73 -2.03
C ASP A 45 0.62 14.91 -2.00
N VAL A 46 -0.60 14.72 -1.46
CA VAL A 46 -1.65 15.75 -1.44
C VAL A 46 -1.37 16.86 -0.41
N GLY A 47 -0.79 16.52 0.74
CA GLY A 47 -0.40 17.51 1.77
C GLY A 47 -1.58 18.18 2.51
N CYS A 48 -2.69 17.46 2.74
CA CYS A 48 -3.87 18.00 3.44
C CYS A 48 -3.53 18.52 4.86
N VAL A 49 -3.80 19.79 5.14
CA VAL A 49 -3.51 20.43 6.45
C VAL A 49 -4.22 19.72 7.62
N TRP A 50 -5.44 19.26 7.39
CA TRP A 50 -6.29 18.55 8.37
C TRP A 50 -6.20 17.02 8.28
N CYS A 51 -5.15 16.46 7.67
CA CYS A 51 -4.93 15.02 7.73
C CYS A 51 -4.71 14.60 9.20
N ASP A 52 -5.48 13.60 9.61
CA ASP A 52 -5.45 12.93 10.91
C ASP A 52 -4.26 11.95 11.02
N VAL A 53 -3.81 11.37 9.91
CA VAL A 53 -2.70 10.40 9.84
C VAL A 53 -1.51 10.95 9.04
N LYS A 54 -0.92 12.08 9.45
CA LYS A 54 0.24 12.69 8.74
C LYS A 54 1.47 11.79 8.68
N ASP A 55 1.60 10.84 9.61
CA ASP A 55 2.71 9.88 9.63
C ASP A 55 2.71 8.95 8.41
N SER A 56 1.58 8.82 7.70
CA SER A 56 1.49 8.03 6.48
C SER A 56 2.11 8.72 5.25
N TRP A 57 2.54 9.98 5.33
CA TRP A 57 2.93 10.75 4.14
C TRP A 57 4.26 10.29 3.52
N ASP A 58 5.25 9.97 4.35
CA ASP A 58 6.57 9.55 3.89
C ASP A 58 6.62 8.03 3.73
N ALA A 59 6.66 7.56 2.49
CA ALA A 59 6.67 6.14 2.17
C ALA A 59 7.94 5.43 2.68
N GLU A 60 9.09 6.11 2.74
CA GLU A 60 10.36 5.50 3.12
C GLU A 60 10.48 5.27 4.64
N LYS A 61 9.55 5.81 5.44
CA LYS A 61 9.46 5.52 6.88
C LYS A 61 8.81 4.18 7.19
N HIS A 62 8.20 3.52 6.21
CA HIS A 62 7.39 2.31 6.43
C HIS A 62 8.05 1.07 5.80
N PRO A 63 7.92 -0.11 6.43
CA PRO A 63 8.50 -1.34 5.91
C PRO A 63 7.91 -1.71 4.54
N LYS A 64 8.78 -2.16 3.64
CA LYS A 64 8.42 -2.65 2.30
C LYS A 64 8.10 -4.14 2.39
N LEU A 65 6.84 -4.51 2.21
CA LEU A 65 6.33 -5.89 2.28
C LEU A 65 5.95 -6.39 0.89
N GLU A 66 6.18 -7.69 0.64
CA GLU A 66 5.80 -8.40 -0.60
C GLU A 66 4.33 -8.87 -0.62
#